data_AF-R1FRI1-F1
#
_entry.id   AF-R1FRI1-F1
#
_cell.length_a   1.000
_cell.length_b   1.000
_cell.length_c   1.000
_cell.angle_alpha   90.00
_cell.angle_beta   90.00
_cell.angle_gamma   90.00
#
_symmetry.space_group_name_H-M   'P 1'
#
loop_
_entity.id
_entity.type
_entity.pdbx_description
1 polymer ?
#
loop_
_entity_poly.entity_id
_entity_poly.type
_entity_poly.pdbx_seq_one_letter_code
_entity_poly.pdbx_strand_id
1 'polypeptide(L)'
;MDIGRLEGYASHGGLSSRVYPREEFAYALLYFTGNDHFNRSMRFYAKKMGYSLSDHGLANRGGINSRGEEVRGTRNIVPAESEADIFAALGFEYRAPEDRHAEATIIQDGEAKRLPPLCDEADLSPDSQPLDSDSDSC
;
A
#
# COMPACT_ATOMS: atom_id res chain seq x y z
N MET A 1 -52.48 16.55 6.31
CA MET A 1 -52.00 15.47 7.19
C MET A 1 -50.50 15.38 6.96
N ASP A 2 -49.76 16.11 7.78
CA ASP A 2 -48.30 16.21 7.73
C ASP A 2 -47.67 14.92 8.25
N ILE A 3 -46.76 14.34 7.47
CA ILE A 3 -45.88 13.26 7.92
C ILE A 3 -44.56 13.94 8.29
N GLY A 4 -44.34 14.07 9.60
CA GLY A 4 -43.20 14.74 10.20
C GLY A 4 -41.86 14.11 9.81
N ARG A 5 -40.94 14.99 9.40
CA ARG A 5 -39.51 14.73 9.25
C ARG A 5 -38.91 14.54 10.65
N LEU A 6 -38.49 13.32 10.97
CA LEU A 6 -37.67 13.05 12.15
C LEU A 6 -36.21 13.40 11.83
N GLU A 7 -35.79 14.60 12.25
CA GLU A 7 -34.38 14.89 12.50
C GLU A 7 -33.90 14.08 13.70
N GLY A 8 -32.70 13.51 13.62
CA GLY A 8 -32.00 12.98 14.79
C GLY A 8 -31.78 11.47 14.77
N TYR A 9 -30.90 11.01 13.90
CA TYR A 9 -29.97 9.95 14.27
C TYR A 9 -28.58 10.40 13.86
N ALA A 10 -27.83 10.95 14.82
CA ALA A 10 -26.40 11.11 14.70
C ALA A 10 -25.81 9.74 14.34
N SER A 11 -25.06 9.70 13.24
CA SER A 11 -24.46 8.52 12.64
C SER A 11 -23.90 7.57 13.70
N HIS A 12 -24.63 6.49 14.00
CA HIS A 12 -24.10 5.40 14.81
C HIS A 12 -22.92 4.83 14.03
N GLY A 13 -21.70 5.07 14.53
CA GLY A 13 -20.47 4.60 13.90
C GLY A 13 -20.58 3.11 13.60
N GLY A 14 -20.65 2.77 12.31
CA GLY A 14 -20.73 1.39 11.87
C GLY A 14 -19.41 0.68 12.19
N LEU A 15 -19.48 -0.36 13.01
CA LEU A 15 -18.34 -1.25 13.22
C LEU A 15 -18.10 -2.04 11.93
N SER A 16 -17.03 -1.73 11.20
CA SER A 16 -16.65 -2.52 10.02
C SER A 16 -15.95 -3.80 10.48
N SER A 17 -16.65 -4.94 10.49
CA SER A 17 -15.99 -6.24 10.62
C SER A 17 -15.56 -6.72 9.23
N ARG A 18 -14.26 -6.94 9.04
CA ARG A 18 -13.71 -7.65 7.87
C ARG A 18 -13.15 -8.99 8.34
N VAL A 19 -13.38 -10.02 7.54
CA VAL A 19 -12.92 -11.39 7.81
C VAL A 19 -11.75 -11.68 6.88
N TYR A 20 -10.65 -12.16 7.45
CA TYR A 20 -9.45 -12.54 6.72
C TYR A 20 -9.08 -13.99 7.05
N PRO A 21 -8.54 -14.75 6.08
CA PRO A 21 -7.96 -16.07 6.36
C PRO A 21 -6.69 -15.92 7.22
N ARG A 22 -6.27 -17.01 7.88
CA ARG A 22 -5.21 -16.96 8.91
C ARG A 22 -3.87 -16.49 8.32
N GLU A 23 -3.63 -16.81 7.06
CA GLU A 23 -2.42 -16.49 6.32
C GLU A 23 -2.33 -15.00 5.92
N GLU A 24 -3.47 -14.30 5.86
CA GLU A 24 -3.55 -12.87 5.52
C GLU A 24 -3.70 -12.01 6.78
N PHE A 25 -3.92 -12.63 7.94
CA PHE A 25 -4.22 -11.93 9.18
C PHE A 25 -3.10 -10.95 9.59
N ALA A 26 -1.84 -11.33 9.43
CA ALA A 26 -0.71 -10.45 9.72
C ALA A 26 -0.69 -9.19 8.83
N TYR A 27 -1.06 -9.32 7.55
CA TYR A 27 -1.13 -8.21 6.61
C TYR A 27 -2.29 -7.27 6.93
N ALA A 28 -3.45 -7.85 7.26
CA ALA A 28 -4.61 -7.10 7.69
C ALA A 28 -4.31 -6.34 8.99
N LEU A 29 -3.71 -7.01 9.99
CA LEU A 29 -3.29 -6.38 11.23
C LEU A 29 -2.38 -5.19 10.97
N LEU A 30 -1.33 -5.36 10.15
CA LEU A 30 -0.42 -4.27 9.81
C LEU A 30 -1.16 -3.09 9.17
N TYR A 31 -2.11 -3.38 8.28
CA TYR A 31 -2.93 -2.35 7.62
C TYR A 31 -3.76 -1.54 8.62
N PHE A 32 -4.41 -2.21 9.58
CA PHE A 32 -5.32 -1.56 10.54
C PHE A 32 -4.61 -0.92 11.73
N THR A 33 -3.46 -1.46 12.13
CA THR A 33 -2.69 -0.99 13.29
C THR A 33 -1.60 0.01 12.91
N GLY A 34 -1.29 0.14 11.62
CA GLY A 34 -0.35 1.13 11.09
C GLY A 34 -0.96 2.53 10.94
N ASN A 35 -0.11 3.55 10.95
CA ASN A 35 -0.48 4.91 10.55
C ASN A 35 -0.55 5.03 9.01
N ASP A 36 -1.37 5.94 8.49
CA ASP A 36 -1.50 6.19 7.05
C ASP A 36 -0.16 6.50 6.39
N HIS A 37 0.66 7.34 7.03
CA HIS A 37 2.01 7.66 6.55
C HIS A 37 2.91 6.43 6.51
N PHE A 38 2.90 5.63 7.58
CA PHE A 38 3.70 4.41 7.67
C PHE A 38 3.30 3.40 6.57
N ASN A 39 2.00 3.17 6.41
CA ASN A 39 1.46 2.28 5.39
C ASN A 39 1.79 2.75 3.96
N ARG A 40 1.72 4.06 3.70
CA ARG A 40 2.06 4.64 2.39
C ARG A 40 3.54 4.47 2.07
N SER A 41 4.40 4.71 3.06
CA SER A 41 5.86 4.49 2.98
C SER A 41 6.20 3.02 2.69
N MET A 42 5.63 2.09 3.45
CA MET A 42 5.81 0.64 3.22
C MET A 42 5.41 0.23 1.81
N ARG A 43 4.26 0.71 1.32
CA ARG A 43 3.78 0.42 -0.05
C ARG A 43 4.69 1.00 -1.11
N PHE A 44 5.18 2.22 -0.91
CA PHE A 44 6.10 2.86 -1.84
C PHE A 44 7.39 2.05 -1.97
N TYR A 45 7.95 1.62 -0.85
CA TYR A 45 9.15 0.78 -0.85
C TYR A 45 8.92 -0.59 -1.48
N ALA A 46 7.80 -1.25 -1.15
CA ALA A 46 7.42 -2.51 -1.78
C ALA A 46 7.36 -2.37 -3.31
N LYS A 47 6.77 -1.27 -3.82
CA LYS A 47 6.74 -0.96 -5.26
C LYS A 47 8.14 -0.80 -5.85
N LYS A 48 9.05 -0.14 -5.14
CA LYS A 48 10.46 0.02 -5.56
C LYS A 48 11.18 -1.33 -5.66
N MET A 49 10.82 -2.29 -4.81
CA MET A 49 11.33 -3.68 -4.87
C MET A 49 10.63 -4.57 -5.90
N GLY A 50 9.67 -4.05 -6.66
CA GLY A 50 8.89 -4.85 -7.61
C GLY A 50 7.77 -5.66 -6.96
N TYR A 51 7.35 -5.31 -5.75
CA TYR A 51 6.20 -5.92 -5.06
C TYR A 51 5.04 -4.93 -4.90
N SER A 52 3.86 -5.44 -4.56
CA SER A 52 2.67 -4.67 -4.22
C SER A 52 2.14 -5.15 -2.88
N LEU A 53 2.17 -4.27 -1.87
CA LEU A 53 1.71 -4.57 -0.52
C LEU A 53 0.24 -4.12 -0.34
N SER A 54 -0.59 -5.02 0.16
CA SER A 54 -2.02 -4.82 0.45
C SER A 54 -2.40 -5.41 1.80
N ASP A 55 -3.64 -5.16 2.26
CA ASP A 55 -4.21 -5.80 3.46
C ASP A 55 -4.37 -7.32 3.32
N HIS A 56 -4.48 -7.80 2.08
CA HIS A 56 -4.57 -9.23 1.77
C HIS A 56 -3.19 -9.90 1.62
N GLY A 57 -2.10 -9.14 1.54
CA GLY A 57 -0.78 -9.73 1.33
C GLY A 57 0.18 -8.94 0.46
N LEU A 58 1.36 -9.54 0.28
CA LEU A 58 2.42 -9.07 -0.62
C LEU A 58 2.36 -9.84 -1.95
N ALA A 59 2.18 -9.12 -3.05
CA ALA A 59 2.09 -9.68 -4.39
C ALA A 59 3.25 -9.21 -5.28
N ASN A 60 3.61 -9.99 -6.30
CA ASN A 60 4.63 -9.55 -7.25
C ASN A 60 4.01 -8.48 -8.16
N ARG A 61 4.76 -7.44 -8.49
CA ARG A 61 4.34 -6.51 -9.52
C ARG A 61 4.47 -7.26 -10.83
N GLY A 62 3.31 -7.56 -11.41
CA GLY A 62 3.20 -8.23 -12.69
C GLY A 62 4.13 -7.61 -13.73
N GLY A 63 4.70 -8.47 -14.58
CA GLY A 63 5.56 -8.05 -15.68
C GLY A 63 4.84 -8.18 -17.02
N ILE A 64 5.45 -7.62 -18.06
CA ILE A 64 5.08 -7.92 -19.43
C ILE A 64 5.79 -9.23 -19.82
N ASN A 65 5.04 -10.23 -20.28
CA ASN A 65 5.66 -11.44 -20.82
C ASN A 65 6.31 -11.18 -22.19
N SER A 66 7.02 -12.16 -22.73
CA SER A 66 7.61 -12.09 -24.07
C SER A 66 6.60 -11.93 -25.22
N ARG A 67 5.29 -11.99 -24.94
CA ARG A 67 4.19 -11.76 -25.89
C ARG A 67 3.56 -10.37 -25.76
N GLY A 68 4.05 -9.51 -24.88
CA GLY A 68 3.48 -8.19 -24.66
C GLY A 68 2.25 -8.17 -23.74
N GLU A 69 1.90 -9.29 -23.11
CA GLU A 69 0.74 -9.39 -22.22
C GLU A 69 1.14 -9.06 -20.78
N GLU A 70 0.30 -8.31 -20.08
CA GLU A 70 0.47 -8.04 -18.65
C GLU A 70 0.14 -9.29 -17.83
N VAL A 71 1.17 -9.90 -17.24
CA VAL A 71 1.01 -11.06 -16.37
C VAL A 71 0.84 -10.57 -14.95
N ARG A 72 -0.31 -10.84 -14.34
CA ARG A 72 -0.53 -10.58 -12.91
C ARG A 72 0.46 -11.40 -12.08
N GLY A 73 1.17 -10.72 -11.18
CA GLY A 73 2.09 -11.38 -10.28
C GLY A 73 1.37 -12.26 -9.27
N THR A 74 2.08 -13.29 -8.79
CA THR A 74 1.60 -14.19 -7.74
C THR A 74 1.33 -13.39 -6.46
N ARG A 75 0.15 -13.59 -5.87
CA ARG A 75 -0.22 -13.04 -4.56
C ARG A 75 0.33 -13.91 -3.44
N ASN A 76 0.55 -13.31 -2.27
CA ASN A 76 0.99 -13.96 -1.04
C ASN A 76 2.29 -14.76 -1.25
N ILE A 77 3.28 -14.10 -1.85
CA ILE A 77 4.61 -14.71 -2.09
C ILE A 77 5.28 -15.06 -0.75
N VAL A 78 4.98 -14.27 0.28
CA VAL A 78 5.53 -14.43 1.62
C VAL A 78 4.40 -14.90 2.54
N PRO A 79 4.47 -16.13 3.07
CA PRO A 79 3.60 -16.52 4.17
C PRO A 79 4.05 -15.76 5.42
N ALA A 80 3.21 -14.86 5.91
CA ALA A 80 3.47 -14.11 7.14
C ALA A 80 2.50 -14.58 8.22
N GLU A 81 3.02 -15.23 9.27
CA GLU A 81 2.21 -15.60 10.43
C GLU A 81 2.12 -14.44 11.42
N SER A 82 3.14 -13.58 11.43
CA SER A 82 3.23 -12.39 12.26
C SER A 82 3.57 -11.16 11.44
N GLU A 83 3.29 -9.97 11.97
CA GLU A 83 3.70 -8.72 11.33
C GLU A 83 5.23 -8.69 11.14
N ALA A 84 6.01 -9.16 12.11
CA ALA A 84 7.47 -9.18 12.07
C ALA A 84 8.02 -9.91 10.84
N ASP A 85 7.35 -10.96 10.37
CA ASP A 85 7.74 -11.67 9.15
C ASP A 85 7.60 -10.79 7.90
N ILE A 86 6.59 -9.92 7.87
CA ILE A 86 6.37 -8.94 6.80
C ILE A 86 7.49 -7.91 6.80
N PHE A 87 7.86 -7.40 7.97
CA PHE A 87 8.99 -6.47 8.13
C PHE A 87 10.29 -7.12 7.65
N ALA A 88 10.59 -8.33 8.11
CA ALA A 88 11.77 -9.08 7.71
C ALA A 88 11.82 -9.34 6.19
N ALA A 89 10.70 -9.75 5.59
CA ALA A 89 10.61 -10.01 4.15
C ALA A 89 10.85 -8.76 3.30
N LEU A 90 10.47 -7.60 3.80
CA LEU A 90 10.70 -6.31 3.14
C LEU A 90 12.01 -5.63 3.58
N GLY A 91 12.76 -6.23 4.53
CA GLY A 91 14.00 -5.64 5.06
C GLY A 91 13.79 -4.41 5.96
N PHE A 92 12.63 -4.29 6.60
CA PHE A 92 12.37 -3.25 7.60
C PHE A 92 12.70 -3.74 9.00
N GLU A 93 13.05 -2.80 9.88
CA GLU A 93 13.12 -3.07 11.32
C GLU A 93 11.71 -3.22 11.89
N TYR A 94 11.45 -4.30 12.63
CA TYR A 94 10.15 -4.50 13.27
C TYR A 94 9.89 -3.39 14.31
N ARG A 95 8.70 -2.81 14.25
CA ARG A 95 8.23 -1.81 15.21
C ARG A 95 6.88 -2.21 15.79
N ALA A 96 6.78 -2.19 17.11
CA ALA A 96 5.54 -2.45 17.83
C ALA A 96 4.50 -1.37 17.49
N PRO A 97 3.18 -1.66 17.59
CA PRO A 97 2.12 -0.71 17.25
C PRO A 97 2.24 0.64 17.97
N GLU A 98 2.70 0.62 19.22
CA GLU A 98 2.90 1.79 20.09
C GLU A 98 4.00 2.73 19.57
N ASP A 99 4.96 2.22 18.78
CA ASP A 99 6.08 2.99 18.24
C ASP A 99 5.86 3.43 16.78
N ARG A 100 4.69 3.16 16.19
CA ARG A 100 4.35 3.47 14.78
C ARG A 100 3.98 4.94 14.53
N HIS A 101 4.28 5.82 15.48
CA HIS A 101 4.16 7.27 15.32
C HIS A 101 5.26 7.86 14.42
N ALA A 102 6.37 7.14 14.23
CA ALA A 102 7.52 7.58 13.46
C ALA A 102 7.57 6.96 12.05
N GLU A 103 8.36 7.59 11.17
CA GLU A 103 8.61 7.14 9.80
C GLU A 103 9.17 5.71 9.75
N ALA A 104 8.80 4.95 8.70
CA ALA A 104 9.31 3.60 8.49
C ALA A 104 10.83 3.62 8.25
N THR A 105 11.56 2.73 8.94
CA THR A 105 13.02 2.61 8.81
C THR A 105 13.38 1.29 8.14
N ILE A 106 14.14 1.37 7.05
CA ILE A 106 14.63 0.21 6.29
C ILE A 106 16.05 -0.15 6.74
N ILE A 107 16.36 -1.43 6.80
CA ILE A 107 17.71 -1.92 7.05
C ILE A 107 18.33 -2.25 5.69
N GLN A 108 19.16 -1.34 5.16
CA GLN A 108 19.89 -1.55 3.91
C GLN A 108 21.38 -1.68 4.21
N ASP A 109 22.00 -2.77 3.75
CA ASP A 109 23.45 -3.02 3.92
C ASP A 109 23.94 -3.03 5.38
N GLY A 110 23.06 -3.34 6.33
CA GLY A 110 23.37 -3.32 7.77
C GLY A 110 23.22 -1.94 8.42
N GLU A 111 22.77 -0.92 7.68
CA GLU A 111 22.51 0.42 8.19
C GLU A 111 21.00 0.73 8.16
N ALA A 112 20.50 1.29 9.27
CA ALA A 112 19.12 1.73 9.38
C ALA A 112 18.95 3.06 8.61
N LYS A 113 18.46 2.98 7.37
CA LYS A 113 18.13 4.16 6.55
C LYS A 113 16.67 4.50 6.77
N ARG A 114 16.39 5.78 7.06
CA ARG A 114 15.01 6.27 7.01
C ARG A 114 14.52 6.21 5.57
N LEU A 115 13.29 5.74 5.38
CA LEU A 115 12.67 5.86 4.07
C LEU A 115 12.60 7.37 3.75
N PRO A 116 13.02 7.83 2.56
CA PRO A 116 12.90 9.24 2.22
C PRO A 116 11.47 9.72 2.49
N PRO A 117 11.31 10.96 3.00
CA PRO A 117 9.98 11.52 3.14
C PRO A 117 9.30 11.36 1.79
N LEU A 118 8.09 10.82 1.85
CA LEU A 118 7.31 10.55 0.66
C LEU A 118 7.32 11.84 -0.16
N CYS A 119 7.96 11.83 -1.34
CA CYS A 119 8.01 13.02 -2.19
C CYS A 119 6.57 13.55 -2.22
N ASP A 120 6.38 14.80 -1.80
CA ASP A 120 5.11 15.45 -2.02
C ASP A 120 4.72 15.18 -3.49
N GLU A 121 3.43 14.96 -3.75
CA GLU A 121 2.88 14.63 -5.08
C GLU A 121 3.24 15.65 -6.20
N ALA A 122 4.15 16.58 -5.93
CA ALA A 122 4.73 17.60 -6.79
C ALA A 122 5.85 17.09 -7.74
N ASP A 123 6.44 15.90 -7.55
CA ASP A 123 7.43 15.34 -8.49
C ASP A 123 6.82 14.49 -9.61
N LEU A 124 5.48 14.39 -9.68
CA LEU A 124 4.80 13.95 -10.90
C LEU A 124 4.81 15.11 -11.89
N SER A 125 5.93 15.30 -12.60
CA SER A 125 5.98 16.24 -13.72
C SER A 125 4.84 15.90 -14.69
N PRO A 126 3.99 16.85 -15.09
CA PRO A 126 2.91 16.63 -16.05
C PRO A 126 3.48 16.57 -17.47
N ASP A 127 4.48 15.73 -17.73
CA ASP A 127 5.07 15.52 -19.06
C ASP A 127 4.67 14.16 -19.59
N SER A 128 3.41 14.08 -20.01
CA SER A 128 3.05 13.35 -21.21
C SER A 128 1.75 13.93 -21.73
N GLN A 129 1.82 15.17 -22.23
CA GLN A 129 0.90 15.62 -23.26
C GLN A 129 1.01 14.61 -24.41
N PRO A 130 -0.10 14.02 -24.90
CA PRO A 130 -0.03 13.27 -26.14
C PRO A 130 0.44 14.22 -27.25
N LEU A 131 1.48 13.80 -27.98
CA LEU A 131 1.86 14.41 -29.25
C LEU A 131 0.69 14.17 -30.21
N ASP A 132 -0.26 15.11 -30.28
CA ASP A 132 -1.17 15.19 -31.42
C ASP A 132 -0.34 15.60 -32.64
N SER A 133 0.10 14.58 -33.38
CA SER A 133 0.69 14.73 -34.70
C SER A 133 -0.41 15.05 -35.69
N ASP A 134 -0.84 16.31 -35.72
CA ASP A 134 -1.62 16.85 -36.84
C ASP A 134 -0.73 16.88 -38.08
N SER A 135 -0.86 15.81 -38.86
CA SER A 135 -0.34 15.69 -40.21
C SER A 135 -1.28 16.42 -41.17
N ASP A 136 -1.28 17.75 -41.13
CA ASP A 136 -1.87 18.54 -42.21
C ASP A 136 -0.88 18.61 -43.37
N SER A 137 -1.03 17.66 -44.30
CA SER A 137 -0.50 17.74 -45.65
C SER A 137 -1.39 18.69 -46.47
N CYS A 138 -0.82 19.80 -46.93
CA CYS A 138 -1.35 20.62 -48.03
C CYS A 138 -0.48 20.38 -49.26
#